data_AF-A0AAD8Y3A4-F1
#
_entry.id   AF-A0AAD8Y3A4-F1
#
_cell.length_a   1.000
_cell.length_b   1.000
_cell.length_c   1.000
_cell.angle_alpha   90.00
_cell.angle_beta   90.00
_cell.angle_gamma   90.00
#
_symmetry.space_group_name_H-M   'P 1'
#
loop_
_entity.id
_entity.type
_entity.pdbx_description
1 polymer ?
#
loop_
_entity_poly.entity_id
_entity_poly.type
_entity_poly.pdbx_seq_one_letter_code
_entity_poly.pdbx_strand_id
1 'polypeptide(L)'
;MVDTSSYKVGIVLSLEDKSKSGGKPLKVCSVNIGGDPICVVTNAHNVRQSSRLVVAPIGSTIINDEGEEMEIKKTAVGGVMSEGMFCDSRMLGWGSGSSGIAAQVPDSFEVGSAPPTSKPGSPPTASSESAIPAVEVKPLFEKKLTKEEKKKLAEERKAARKAAKEAKKAAES
;
A
#
# COMPACT_ATOMS: atom_id res chain seq x y z
N MET A 1 -11.46 -16.51 12.73
CA MET A 1 -11.87 -15.69 11.57
C MET A 1 -11.28 -14.32 11.83
N VAL A 2 -10.58 -13.71 10.88
CA VAL A 2 -9.90 -12.43 11.13
C VAL A 2 -10.85 -11.30 10.74
N ASP A 3 -11.28 -10.50 11.71
CA ASP A 3 -12.16 -9.36 11.48
C ASP A 3 -11.38 -8.18 10.89
N THR A 4 -11.26 -8.15 9.56
CA THR A 4 -10.60 -7.06 8.83
C THR A 4 -11.55 -5.92 8.43
N SER A 5 -12.80 -5.93 8.92
CA SER A 5 -13.87 -5.02 8.49
C SER A 5 -13.57 -3.55 8.75
N SER A 6 -12.77 -3.24 9.78
CA SER A 6 -12.44 -1.86 10.16
C SER A 6 -11.09 -1.39 9.62
N TYR A 7 -10.33 -2.25 8.96
CA TYR A 7 -9.02 -1.90 8.42
C TYR A 7 -9.15 -1.16 7.11
N LYS A 8 -8.20 -0.27 6.85
CA LYS A 8 -8.18 0.55 5.64
C LYS A 8 -6.78 0.64 5.06
N VAL A 9 -6.69 0.77 3.75
CA VAL A 9 -5.44 1.06 3.05
C VAL A 9 -5.08 2.53 3.24
N GLY A 10 -3.91 2.80 3.80
CA GLY A 10 -3.38 4.13 3.98
C GLY A 10 -2.06 4.34 3.23
N ILE A 11 -1.79 5.56 2.78
CA ILE A 11 -0.51 5.96 2.18
C ILE A 11 0.26 6.88 3.12
N VAL A 12 1.55 6.61 3.30
CA VAL A 12 2.43 7.44 4.14
C VAL A 12 2.81 8.72 3.39
N LEU A 13 2.40 9.88 3.88
CA LEU A 13 2.75 11.18 3.32
C LEU A 13 4.13 11.66 3.80
N SER A 14 4.37 11.55 5.11
CA SER A 14 5.61 12.00 5.76
C SER A 14 6.04 11.00 6.83
N LEU A 15 7.34 10.86 7.02
CA LEU A 15 7.96 9.99 8.01
C LEU A 15 8.99 10.79 8.80
N GLU A 16 8.86 10.78 10.13
CA GLU A 16 9.75 11.45 11.06
C GLU A 16 10.29 10.44 12.07
N ASP A 17 11.60 10.27 12.13
CA ASP A 17 12.25 9.34 13.04
C ASP A 17 12.37 9.95 14.44
N LYS A 18 11.70 9.34 15.42
CA LYS A 18 11.71 9.76 16.82
C LYS A 18 12.34 8.67 17.69
N SER A 19 13.66 8.59 17.64
CA SER A 19 14.43 7.72 18.54
C SER A 19 14.76 8.46 19.83
N LYS A 20 14.38 7.91 20.99
CA LYS A 20 14.82 8.42 22.30
C LYS A 20 16.02 7.61 22.78
N SER A 21 17.02 8.31 23.34
CA SER A 21 18.22 7.69 23.93
C SER A 21 17.81 6.70 25.01
N GLY A 22 17.94 5.40 24.73
CA GLY A 22 17.60 4.28 25.63
C GLY A 22 16.37 3.43 25.27
N GLY A 23 15.66 3.72 24.16
CA GLY A 23 14.44 2.99 23.75
C GLY A 23 14.49 2.34 22.35
N LYS A 24 13.45 1.56 21.99
CA LYS A 24 13.30 1.07 20.61
C LYS A 24 13.06 2.23 19.64
N PRO A 25 13.60 2.19 18.41
CA PRO A 25 13.45 3.27 17.43
C PRO A 25 11.98 3.40 17.01
N LEU A 26 11.34 4.53 17.33
CA LEU A 26 9.97 4.81 16.96
C LEU A 26 9.97 5.79 15.78
N LYS A 27 9.03 5.61 14.87
CA LYS A 27 8.82 6.46 13.71
C LYS A 27 7.42 7.03 13.76
N VAL A 28 7.30 8.33 13.60
CA VAL A 28 6.04 9.04 13.48
C VAL A 28 5.74 9.15 12.00
N CYS A 29 4.66 8.52 11.55
CA CYS A 29 4.24 8.56 10.16
C CYS A 29 2.92 9.32 10.05
N SER A 30 2.84 10.26 9.12
CA SER A 30 1.59 10.89 8.72
C SER A 30 0.98 10.06 7.59
N VAL A 31 -0.20 9.50 7.80
CA VAL A 31 -0.81 8.52 6.89
C VAL A 31 -2.19 9.01 6.43
N ASN A 32 -2.43 9.00 5.13
CA ASN A 32 -3.73 9.33 4.55
C ASN A 32 -4.51 8.04 4.26
N ILE A 33 -5.73 7.95 4.79
CA ILE A 33 -6.62 6.78 4.72
C ILE A 33 -7.89 7.09 3.89
N GLY A 34 -7.77 7.93 2.86
CA GLY A 34 -8.92 8.38 2.05
C GLY A 34 -9.76 9.47 2.72
N GLY A 35 -9.16 10.22 3.65
CA GLY A 35 -9.78 11.32 4.38
C GLY A 35 -8.70 12.23 4.98
N ASP A 36 -8.91 12.73 6.19
CA ASP A 36 -7.89 13.49 6.91
C ASP A 36 -6.66 12.63 7.25
N PRO A 37 -5.44 13.17 7.03
CA PRO A 37 -4.22 12.46 7.38
C PRO A 37 -4.11 12.34 8.90
N ILE A 38 -3.88 11.11 9.36
CA ILE A 38 -3.71 10.80 10.78
C ILE A 38 -2.25 10.55 11.14
N CYS A 39 -1.90 10.79 12.39
CA CYS A 39 -0.58 10.44 12.93
C CYS A 39 -0.59 9.00 13.43
N VAL A 40 0.36 8.19 12.97
CA VAL A 40 0.55 6.81 13.40
C VAL A 40 2.00 6.60 13.81
N VAL A 41 2.20 6.14 15.04
CA VAL A 41 3.54 5.80 15.55
C VAL A 41 3.79 4.32 15.31
N THR A 42 4.93 4.00 14.70
CA THR A 42 5.32 2.63 14.37
C THR A 42 6.77 2.34 14.69
N ASN A 43 7.06 1.09 15.04
CA ASN A 43 8.43 0.58 15.15
C ASN A 43 8.90 -0.10 13.85
N ALA A 44 7.99 -0.30 12.89
CA ALA A 44 8.29 -1.13 11.74
C ALA A 44 9.37 -0.53 10.84
N HIS A 45 10.39 -1.34 10.53
CA HIS A 45 11.57 -0.89 9.80
C HIS A 45 11.32 -0.79 8.29
N ASN A 46 10.30 -1.49 7.78
CA ASN A 46 9.91 -1.50 6.37
C ASN A 46 8.95 -0.34 5.98
N VAL A 47 8.64 0.57 6.92
CA VAL A 47 7.79 1.72 6.61
C VAL A 47 8.62 2.80 5.91
N ARG A 48 8.13 3.23 4.74
CA ARG A 48 8.75 4.25 3.90
C ARG A 48 7.72 5.29 3.47
N GLN A 49 8.20 6.48 3.13
CA GLN A 49 7.38 7.52 2.54
C GLN A 49 6.76 7.03 1.22
N SER A 50 5.52 7.43 0.94
CA SER A 50 4.71 7.00 -0.21
C SER A 50 4.41 5.50 -0.27
N SER A 51 4.70 4.71 0.77
CA SER A 51 4.29 3.30 0.81
C SER A 51 2.84 3.18 1.21
N ARG A 52 2.11 2.27 0.53
CA ARG A 52 0.75 1.90 0.91
C ARG A 52 0.78 0.75 1.90
N LEU A 53 0.10 0.95 3.01
CA LEU A 53 0.12 0.09 4.18
C LEU A 53 -1.30 -0.11 4.69
N VAL A 54 -1.55 -1.20 5.40
CA VAL A 54 -2.82 -1.40 6.09
C VAL A 54 -2.79 -0.70 7.46
N VAL A 55 -3.79 0.11 7.71
CA VAL A 55 -3.96 0.88 8.94
C VAL A 55 -5.30 0.54 9.59
N ALA A 56 -5.26 0.31 10.91
CA ALA A 56 -6.42 0.25 11.77
C ALA A 56 -6.64 1.64 12.42
N PRO A 57 -7.61 2.45 11.96
CA PRO A 57 -7.95 3.74 12.58
C PRO A 57 -8.61 3.56 13.95
N ILE A 58 -8.82 4.65 14.69
CA ILE A 58 -9.59 4.64 15.95
C ILE A 58 -10.97 3.97 15.78
N GLY A 59 -11.39 3.21 16.80
CA GLY A 59 -12.63 2.43 16.78
C GLY A 59 -12.54 1.12 16.00
N SER A 60 -11.35 0.75 15.50
CA SER A 60 -11.12 -0.57 14.92
C SER A 60 -10.83 -1.60 16.00
N THR A 61 -11.39 -2.79 15.84
CA THR A 61 -11.03 -3.95 16.66
C THR A 61 -9.88 -4.70 15.97
N ILE A 62 -8.76 -4.86 16.67
CA ILE A 62 -7.65 -5.70 16.24
C ILE A 62 -7.63 -6.98 17.07
N ILE A 63 -7.22 -8.09 16.46
CA ILE A 63 -7.03 -9.35 17.18
C ILE A 63 -5.53 -9.56 17.35
N ASN A 64 -5.07 -9.65 18.59
CA ASN A 64 -3.65 -9.92 18.90
C ASN A 64 -3.33 -11.42 18.72
N ASP A 65 -2.04 -11.78 18.80
CA ASP A 65 -1.55 -13.17 18.67
C ASP A 65 -2.19 -14.12 19.71
N GLU A 66 -2.60 -13.59 20.87
CA GLU A 66 -3.33 -14.31 21.93
C GLU A 66 -4.82 -14.53 21.64
N GLY A 67 -5.33 -14.03 20.50
CA GLY A 67 -6.74 -14.14 20.13
C GLY A 67 -7.65 -13.13 20.83
N GLU A 68 -7.06 -12.18 21.58
CA GLU A 68 -7.79 -11.13 22.26
C GLU A 68 -8.12 -9.97 21.32
N GLU A 69 -9.38 -9.54 21.35
CA GLU A 69 -9.89 -8.38 20.65
C GLU A 69 -9.57 -7.09 21.42
N MET A 70 -8.78 -6.22 20.80
CA MET A 70 -8.36 -4.94 21.36
C MET A 70 -8.88 -3.79 20.49
N GLU A 71 -9.64 -2.88 21.11
CA GLU A 71 -10.15 -1.69 20.43
C GLU A 71 -9.07 -0.60 20.37
N ILE A 72 -8.81 -0.08 19.16
CA ILE A 72 -7.86 1.01 18.95
C ILE A 72 -8.47 2.33 19.43
N LYS A 73 -7.83 2.92 20.44
CA LYS A 73 -8.13 4.26 20.96
C LYS A 73 -6.96 5.21 20.72
N LYS A 74 -7.27 6.51 20.67
CA LYS A 74 -6.26 7.57 20.58
C LYS A 74 -5.37 7.54 21.82
N THR A 75 -4.09 7.26 21.63
CA THR A 75 -3.13 7.13 22.74
C THR A 75 -1.81 7.80 22.42
N ALA A 76 -1.08 8.23 23.46
CA ALA A 76 0.21 8.88 23.31
C ALA A 76 1.34 7.85 23.44
N VAL A 77 2.02 7.57 22.33
CA VAL A 77 3.17 6.65 22.28
C VAL A 77 4.44 7.48 22.21
N GLY A 78 5.30 7.40 23.23
CA GLY A 78 6.57 8.12 23.24
C GLY A 78 6.44 9.66 23.21
N GLY A 79 5.30 10.19 23.68
CA GLY A 79 5.00 11.63 23.67
C GLY A 79 4.44 12.15 22.34
N VAL A 80 4.00 11.27 21.45
CA VAL A 80 3.31 11.62 20.19
C VAL A 80 1.94 10.97 20.17
N MET A 81 0.94 11.72 19.72
CA MET A 81 -0.43 11.22 19.61
C MET A 81 -0.54 10.29 18.40
N SER A 82 -0.90 9.03 18.64
CA SER A 82 -1.19 8.03 17.62
C SER A 82 -2.70 7.83 17.54
N GLU A 83 -3.25 7.99 16.33
CA GLU A 83 -4.69 7.85 16.01
C GLU A 83 -4.97 6.59 15.20
N GLY A 84 -4.00 5.69 15.15
CA GLY A 84 -4.13 4.39 14.51
C GLY A 84 -2.94 3.50 14.85
N MET A 85 -3.00 2.29 14.32
CA MET A 85 -1.93 1.30 14.36
C MET A 85 -1.77 0.69 12.97
N PHE A 86 -0.53 0.43 12.56
CA PHE A 86 -0.28 -0.35 11.35
C PHE A 86 -0.48 -1.84 11.63
N CYS A 87 -1.21 -2.50 10.75
CA CYS A 87 -1.38 -3.94 10.82
C CYS A 87 -0.16 -4.63 10.19
N ASP A 88 0.20 -5.78 10.75
CA ASP A 88 1.18 -6.69 10.19
C ASP A 88 0.49 -7.83 9.46
N SER A 89 1.29 -8.60 8.74
CA SER A 89 0.82 -9.74 7.94
C SER A 89 0.19 -10.85 8.79
N ARG A 90 0.43 -10.90 10.11
CA ARG A 90 -0.14 -11.89 11.02
C ARG A 90 -1.53 -11.45 11.49
N MET A 91 -1.68 -10.16 11.83
CA MET A 91 -2.99 -9.53 12.11
C MET A 91 -3.95 -9.62 10.92
N LEU A 92 -3.44 -9.62 9.69
CA LEU A 92 -4.25 -9.78 8.47
C LEU A 92 -4.55 -11.25 8.11
N GLY A 93 -4.02 -12.22 8.87
CA GLY A 93 -4.20 -13.64 8.58
C GLY A 93 -3.40 -14.17 7.38
N TRP A 94 -2.39 -13.45 6.89
CA TRP A 94 -1.54 -13.91 5.77
C TRP A 94 -0.49 -14.96 6.18
N GLY A 95 -0.51 -15.43 7.43
CA GLY A 95 0.25 -16.59 7.95
C GLY A 95 1.78 -16.44 8.05
N SER A 96 2.41 -15.61 7.23
CA SER A 96 3.88 -15.49 7.11
C SER A 96 4.40 -14.13 7.57
N GLY A 97 3.84 -13.58 8.65
CA GLY A 97 4.24 -12.28 9.23
C GLY A 97 5.12 -12.44 10.48
N SER A 98 6.17 -11.60 10.58
CA SER A 98 6.94 -11.42 11.80
C SER A 98 6.53 -10.11 12.49
N SER A 99 6.50 -10.10 13.83
CA SER A 99 6.20 -8.88 14.59
C SER A 99 7.18 -7.77 14.21
N GLY A 100 6.67 -6.57 13.90
CA GLY A 100 7.47 -5.42 13.43
C GLY A 100 7.56 -5.23 11.92
N ILE A 101 6.85 -6.03 11.12
CA ILE A 101 6.75 -5.82 9.66
C ILE A 101 5.35 -5.33 9.32
N ALA A 102 5.24 -4.05 8.94
CA ALA A 102 3.97 -3.47 8.49
C ALA A 102 3.53 -4.09 7.15
N ALA A 103 2.24 -4.43 7.04
CA ALA A 103 1.67 -5.06 5.85
C ALA A 103 1.53 -4.04 4.72
N GLN A 104 2.30 -4.24 3.66
CA GLN A 104 2.29 -3.43 2.45
C GLN A 104 1.32 -3.99 1.42
N VAL A 105 0.67 -3.09 0.69
CA VAL A 105 -0.22 -3.42 -0.42
C VAL A 105 0.29 -2.74 -1.70
N PRO A 106 0.05 -3.33 -2.88
CA PRO A 106 0.47 -2.72 -4.14
C PRO A 106 -0.36 -1.46 -4.44
N ASP A 107 0.19 -0.58 -5.28
CA ASP A 107 -0.46 0.65 -5.74
C ASP A 107 -1.76 0.44 -6.53
N SER A 108 -2.14 -0.81 -6.80
CA SER A 108 -3.44 -1.16 -7.36
C SER A 108 -4.61 -0.91 -6.41
N PHE A 109 -4.38 -0.75 -5.09
CA PHE A 109 -5.43 -0.56 -4.09
C PHE A 109 -5.58 0.90 -3.69
N GLU A 110 -6.76 1.48 -3.90
CA GLU A 110 -7.04 2.88 -3.55
C GLU A 110 -6.99 3.13 -2.03
N VAL A 111 -6.55 4.33 -1.65
CA VAL A 111 -6.53 4.76 -0.25
C VAL A 111 -7.95 4.81 0.31
N GLY A 112 -8.12 4.34 1.55
CA GLY A 112 -9.41 4.23 2.22
C GLY A 112 -10.21 2.96 1.91
N SER A 113 -9.77 2.13 0.95
CA SER A 113 -10.40 0.84 0.68
C SER A 113 -10.05 -0.21 1.74
N ALA A 114 -10.88 -1.25 1.85
CA ALA A 114 -10.59 -2.40 2.69
C ALA A 114 -9.30 -3.11 2.23
N PRO A 115 -8.48 -3.64 3.16
CA PRO A 115 -7.27 -4.35 2.79
C PRO A 115 -7.59 -5.69 2.12
N PRO A 116 -6.68 -6.20 1.27
CA PRO A 116 -6.82 -7.54 0.73
C PRO A 116 -6.64 -8.58 1.85
N THR A 117 -7.57 -9.51 1.93
CA THR A 117 -7.53 -10.65 2.87
C THR A 117 -6.49 -11.71 2.49
N SER A 118 -5.85 -11.57 1.32
CA SER A 118 -4.81 -12.46 0.81
C SER A 118 -3.56 -11.67 0.41
N LYS A 119 -2.37 -12.23 0.67
CA LYS A 119 -1.09 -11.61 0.33
C LYS A 119 -0.98 -11.38 -1.18
N PRO A 120 -0.88 -10.12 -1.66
CA PRO A 120 -0.66 -9.86 -3.07
C PRO A 120 0.81 -10.21 -3.40
N GLY A 121 1.04 -11.28 -4.16
CA GLY A 121 2.37 -11.58 -4.73
C GLY A 121 2.98 -12.96 -4.47
N SER A 122 2.23 -13.97 -4.03
CA SER A 122 2.68 -15.36 -4.18
C SER A 122 2.14 -15.95 -5.50
N PRO A 123 2.94 -16.67 -6.31
CA PRO A 123 2.38 -17.50 -7.36
C PRO A 123 1.38 -18.49 -6.75
N PRO A 124 0.33 -18.89 -7.49
CA PRO A 124 -0.67 -19.81 -6.97
C PRO A 124 -0.04 -21.20 -6.84
N THR A 125 0.43 -21.55 -5.65
CA THR A 125 0.68 -22.96 -5.30
C THR A 125 -0.40 -23.39 -4.32
N ALA A 126 -1.42 -24.00 -4.93
CA ALA A 126 -2.28 -25.10 -4.52
C ALA A 126 -2.41 -25.48 -3.03
N SER A 127 -3.67 -25.85 -2.70
CA SER A 127 -4.23 -26.54 -1.52
C SER A 127 -4.80 -25.58 -0.46
N SER A 128 -6.05 -25.61 -0.02
CA SER A 128 -7.21 -26.49 -0.23
C SER A 128 -8.42 -25.72 0.37
N GLU A 129 -9.35 -25.24 -0.44
CA GLU A 129 -10.73 -25.75 -0.62
C GLU A 129 -11.81 -25.19 0.33
N SER A 130 -12.98 -24.90 -0.27
CA SER A 130 -14.25 -24.37 0.28
C SER A 130 -14.34 -22.83 0.37
N ALA A 131 -15.19 -22.11 -0.36
CA ALA A 131 -16.32 -22.49 -1.19
C ALA A 131 -16.54 -21.43 -2.30
N ILE A 132 -16.91 -21.90 -3.48
CA ILE A 132 -17.29 -21.10 -4.65
C ILE A 132 -18.81 -20.92 -4.60
N PRO A 133 -19.35 -19.77 -5.03
CA PRO A 133 -20.31 -19.87 -6.11
C PRO A 133 -19.88 -19.05 -7.32
N ALA A 134 -20.19 -19.63 -8.47
CA ALA A 134 -19.83 -19.23 -9.80
C ALA A 134 -20.25 -17.79 -10.14
N VAL A 135 -19.30 -16.99 -10.63
CA VAL A 135 -19.59 -15.92 -11.59
C VAL A 135 -18.53 -15.96 -12.69
N GLU A 136 -18.86 -16.75 -13.70
CA GLU A 136 -18.70 -16.48 -15.12
C GLU A 136 -17.45 -15.71 -15.58
N VAL A 137 -16.44 -16.50 -15.91
CA VAL A 137 -15.28 -16.10 -16.71
C VAL A 137 -15.75 -15.79 -18.14
N LYS A 138 -15.71 -14.51 -18.53
CA LYS A 138 -15.51 -14.12 -19.93
C LYS A 138 -14.02 -13.86 -20.12
N PRO A 139 -13.28 -14.69 -20.88
CA PRO A 139 -11.89 -14.41 -21.20
C PRO A 139 -11.87 -13.40 -22.35
N LEU A 140 -11.91 -12.11 -22.03
CA LEU A 140 -11.81 -11.05 -23.02
C LEU A 140 -10.35 -10.63 -23.19
N PHE A 141 -9.70 -11.29 -24.15
CA PHE A 141 -8.60 -10.77 -24.96
C PHE A 141 -7.23 -10.55 -24.27
N GLU A 142 -6.36 -11.55 -24.45
CA GLU A 142 -4.95 -11.32 -24.73
C GLU A 142 -4.81 -10.34 -25.90
N LYS A 143 -4.50 -9.08 -25.61
CA LYS A 143 -4.10 -8.12 -26.63
C LYS A 143 -2.59 -8.13 -26.75
N LYS A 144 -2.07 -9.09 -27.53
CA LYS A 144 -0.72 -9.00 -28.09
C LYS A 144 -0.60 -7.68 -28.84
N LEU A 145 0.34 -6.83 -28.41
CA LEU A 145 0.71 -5.61 -29.11
C LEU A 145 1.01 -5.92 -30.59
N THR A 146 0.21 -5.35 -31.49
CA THR A 146 0.46 -5.39 -32.93
C THR A 146 1.60 -4.43 -33.32
N LYS A 147 2.42 -4.88 -34.27
CA LYS A 147 3.61 -4.22 -34.85
C LYS A 147 3.39 -2.76 -35.32
N GLU A 148 2.15 -2.33 -35.42
CA GLU A 148 1.72 -1.01 -35.89
C GLU A 148 1.85 0.10 -34.81
N GLU A 149 1.57 -0.20 -33.53
CA GLU A 149 1.71 0.78 -32.44
C GLU A 149 3.18 1.12 -32.16
N LYS A 150 4.07 0.14 -32.30
CA LYS A 150 5.53 0.34 -32.18
C LYS A 150 6.09 1.19 -33.34
N LYS A 151 5.43 1.17 -34.51
CA LYS A 151 5.81 2.00 -35.67
C LYS A 151 5.36 3.45 -35.51
N LYS A 152 4.15 3.69 -34.97
CA LYS A 152 3.66 5.06 -34.68
C LYS A 152 4.53 5.80 -33.66
N LEU A 153 4.95 5.13 -32.59
CA LEU A 153 5.81 5.76 -31.56
C LEU A 153 7.21 6.15 -32.10
N ALA A 154 7.72 5.41 -33.09
CA ALA A 154 9.00 5.72 -33.73
C ALA A 154 8.90 6.90 -34.70
N GLU A 155 7.77 7.05 -35.40
CA GLU A 155 7.55 8.13 -36.36
C GLU A 155 7.32 9.47 -35.67
N GLU A 156 6.55 9.48 -34.56
CA GLU A 156 6.29 10.68 -33.76
C GLU A 156 7.57 11.23 -33.11
N ARG A 157 8.44 10.34 -32.61
CA ARG A 157 9.76 10.74 -32.09
C ARG A 157 10.67 11.31 -33.17
N LYS A 158 10.51 10.90 -34.43
CA LYS A 158 11.28 11.43 -35.57
C LYS A 158 10.74 12.79 -36.02
N ALA A 159 9.42 12.99 -35.98
CA ALA A 159 8.79 14.29 -36.25
C ALA A 159 9.17 15.34 -35.19
N ALA A 160 9.13 14.99 -33.90
CA ALA A 160 9.51 15.89 -32.81
C ALA A 160 10.98 16.35 -32.91
N ARG A 161 11.89 15.44 -33.32
CA ARG A 161 13.31 15.77 -33.47
C ARG A 161 13.58 16.66 -34.70
N LYS A 162 12.75 16.57 -35.74
CA LYS A 162 12.84 17.45 -36.92
C LYS A 162 12.30 18.86 -36.61
N ALA A 163 11.17 18.95 -35.92
CA ALA A 163 10.62 20.22 -35.44
C ALA A 163 11.58 20.96 -34.49
N ALA A 164 12.24 20.24 -33.57
CA ALA A 164 13.24 20.83 -32.69
C ALA A 164 14.48 21.36 -33.45
N LYS A 165 14.85 20.73 -34.58
CA LYS A 165 16.01 21.15 -35.38
C LYS A 165 15.68 22.36 -36.26
N GLU A 166 14.45 22.47 -36.75
CA GLU A 166 13.97 23.67 -37.48
C GLU A 166 13.77 24.87 -36.55
N ALA A 167 13.23 24.67 -35.34
CA ALA A 167 13.12 25.73 -34.34
C ALA A 167 14.50 26.27 -33.91
N LYS A 168 15.51 25.39 -33.80
CA LYS A 168 16.88 25.81 -33.47
C LYS A 168 17.56 26.57 -34.62
N LYS A 169 17.20 26.30 -35.88
CA LYS A 169 17.77 26.98 -37.05
C LYS A 169 17.14 28.36 -37.29
N ALA A 170 15.89 28.58 -36.86
CA ALA A 170 15.23 29.90 -36.93
C ALA A 170 15.66 30.86 -35.82
N ALA A 171 16.26 30.36 -34.74
CA ALA A 171 16.75 31.19 -33.62
C ALA A 171 18.20 31.69 -33.79
N GLU A 172 18.89 31.27 -34.86
CA GLU A 172 20.30 31.62 -35.13
C GLU A 172 20.45 32.47 -36.42
N SER A 173 19.34 33.07 -36.90
CA SER A 173 19.34 33.94 -38.09
C SER A 173 18.77 35.31 -37.79
#